data_AF-A0A534X964-F1
#
_entry.id   AF-A0A534X964-F1
#
_cell.length_a   1.000
_cell.length_b   1.000
_cell.length_c   1.000
_cell.angle_alpha   90.00
_cell.angle_beta   90.00
_cell.angle_gamma   90.00
#
_symmetry.space_group_name_H-M   'P 1'
#
loop_
_entity.id
_entity.type
_entity.pdbx_description
1 polymer ?
#
loop_
_entity_poly.entity_id
_entity_poly.type
_entity_poly.pdbx_seq_one_letter_code
_entity_poly.pdbx_strand_id
1 'polypeptide(L)'
;MNLISRLQTRFLSIAERLSFLGPTLARLTLGVVFIGTGWGKLHGLDKVTDFFTELGIPAPGFNAVLASSAELICGALLLAGLLSRLAAIPLIVVMTVAVLTAKL
;
A
#
# COMPACT_ATOMS: atom_id res chain seq x y z
N MET A 1 -22.91 32.67 -24.29
CA MET A 1 -22.12 31.57 -23.69
C MET A 1 -20.74 32.12 -23.34
N ASN A 2 -20.54 32.48 -22.08
CA ASN A 2 -19.50 33.41 -21.62
C ASN A 2 -18.08 32.85 -21.80
N LEU A 3 -17.10 33.71 -22.10
CA LEU A 3 -15.67 33.36 -22.26
C LEU A 3 -15.13 32.55 -21.06
N ILE A 4 -15.65 32.84 -19.87
CA ILE A 4 -15.35 32.16 -18.61
C ILE A 4 -15.74 30.67 -18.64
N SER A 5 -16.90 30.30 -19.20
CA SER A 5 -17.33 28.89 -19.25
C SER A 5 -16.52 28.08 -20.28
N ARG A 6 -16.02 28.73 -21.34
CA ARG A 6 -15.10 28.11 -22.31
C ARG A 6 -13.73 27.81 -21.71
N LEU A 7 -13.22 28.69 -20.85
CA LEU A 7 -11.95 28.47 -20.15
C LEU A 7 -12.08 27.36 -19.09
N GLN A 8 -13.18 27.35 -18.31
CA GLN A 8 -13.43 26.31 -17.30
C GLN A 8 -13.58 24.92 -17.93
N THR A 9 -14.32 24.79 -19.04
CA THR A 9 -14.49 23.50 -19.73
C THR A 9 -13.18 22.98 -20.35
N ARG A 10 -12.32 23.87 -20.88
CA ARG A 10 -10.96 23.52 -21.33
C ARG A 10 -10.09 23.03 -20.18
N PHE A 11 -10.14 23.70 -19.03
CA PHE A 11 -9.35 23.31 -17.86
C PHE A 11 -9.82 21.98 -17.26
N LEU A 12 -11.12 21.80 -17.09
CA LEU A 12 -11.70 20.57 -16.55
C LEU A 12 -11.45 19.36 -17.48
N SER A 13 -11.52 19.54 -18.80
CA SER A 13 -11.21 18.45 -19.76
C SER A 13 -9.74 18.03 -19.77
N ILE A 14 -8.80 18.95 -19.46
CA ILE A 14 -7.38 18.62 -19.28
C ILE A 14 -7.18 17.87 -17.96
N ALA A 15 -7.81 18.34 -16.86
CA ALA A 15 -7.76 17.67 -15.58
C ALA A 15 -8.37 16.25 -15.63
N GLU A 16 -9.46 16.07 -16.37
CA GLU A 16 -10.10 14.77 -16.59
C GLU A 16 -9.19 13.82 -17.37
N ARG A 17 -8.49 14.32 -18.39
CA ARG A 17 -7.46 13.55 -19.10
C ARG A 17 -6.28 13.17 -18.22
N LEU A 18 -5.98 13.94 -17.18
CA LEU A 18 -4.87 13.66 -16.26
C LEU A 18 -5.29 12.88 -15.01
N SER A 19 -6.59 12.70 -14.80
CA SER A 19 -7.16 12.06 -13.61
C SER A 19 -6.69 10.62 -13.38
N PHE A 20 -6.32 9.91 -14.45
CA PHE A 20 -5.80 8.54 -14.37
C PHE A 20 -4.38 8.48 -13.79
N LEU A 21 -3.59 9.56 -13.89
CA LEU A 21 -2.20 9.56 -13.41
C LEU A 21 -2.14 9.43 -11.89
N GLY A 22 -3.03 10.11 -11.14
CA GLY A 22 -3.03 10.06 -9.69
C GLY A 22 -3.14 8.63 -9.13
N PRO A 23 -4.21 7.88 -9.45
CA PRO A 23 -4.37 6.50 -9.02
C PRO A 23 -3.27 5.57 -9.53
N THR A 24 -2.79 5.77 -10.76
CA THR A 24 -1.74 4.93 -11.35
C THR A 24 -0.40 5.12 -10.64
N LEU A 25 -0.03 6.37 -10.36
CA LEU A 25 1.18 6.69 -9.60
C LEU A 25 1.10 6.18 -8.17
N ALA A 26 -0.02 6.40 -7.48
CA ALA A 26 -0.23 5.89 -6.13
C ALA A 26 -0.10 4.36 -6.08
N ARG A 27 -0.67 3.66 -7.08
CA ARG A 27 -0.55 2.20 -7.18
C ARG A 27 0.90 1.76 -7.40
N LEU A 28 1.63 2.43 -8.29
CA LEU A 28 3.02 2.11 -8.59
C LEU A 28 3.92 2.33 -7.36
N THR A 29 3.78 3.49 -6.70
CA THR A 29 4.59 3.83 -5.54
C THR A 29 4.31 2.88 -4.37
N LEU A 30 3.04 2.68 -4.01
CA LEU A 30 2.66 1.76 -2.93
C LEU A 30 3.09 0.33 -3.25
N GLY A 31 2.90 -0.14 -4.48
CA GLY A 31 3.31 -1.48 -4.90
C GLY A 31 4.82 -1.70 -4.73
N VAL A 32 5.66 -0.78 -5.21
CA VAL A 32 7.12 -0.86 -5.06
C VAL A 32 7.53 -0.83 -3.58
N VAL A 33 6.94 0.07 -2.78
CA VAL A 33 7.25 0.18 -1.35
C VAL A 33 6.91 -1.12 -0.62
N PHE A 34 5.70 -1.65 -0.80
CA PHE A 34 5.27 -2.88 -0.12
C PHE A 34 6.06 -4.12 -0.53
N ILE A 35 6.46 -4.22 -1.81
CA ILE A 35 7.36 -5.29 -2.25
C ILE A 35 8.72 -5.16 -1.55
N GLY A 36 9.28 -3.96 -1.50
CA GLY A 36 10.56 -3.70 -0.84
C GLY A 36 10.52 -4.00 0.66
N THR A 37 9.49 -3.53 1.36
CA THR A 37 9.32 -3.79 2.80
C THR A 37 9.06 -5.27 3.08
N GLY A 38 8.15 -5.91 2.33
CA GLY A 38 7.83 -7.31 2.49
C GLY A 38 9.03 -8.22 2.24
N TRP A 39 9.81 -7.95 1.19
CA TRP A 39 11.04 -8.68 0.90
C TRP A 39 12.08 -8.52 2.01
N GLY A 40 12.28 -7.29 2.49
CA GLY A 40 13.21 -6.99 3.58
C GLY A 40 12.79 -7.67 4.89
N LYS A 41 11.50 -7.65 5.22
CA LYS A 41 10.97 -8.33 6.41
C LYS A 41 11.09 -9.85 6.31
N LEU A 42 10.89 -10.44 5.14
CA LEU A 42 11.08 -11.88 4.92
C LEU A 42 12.55 -12.32 5.09
N HIS A 43 13.51 -11.50 4.65
CA HIS A 43 14.95 -11.79 4.83
C HIS A 43 15.46 -11.53 6.25
N GLY A 44 14.71 -10.76 7.04
CA GLY A 44 15.03 -10.40 8.42
C GLY A 44 13.94 -10.83 9.40
N LEU A 45 13.29 -11.97 9.18
CA LEU A 45 12.14 -12.42 9.98
C LEU A 45 12.45 -12.48 11.47
N ASP A 46 13.67 -12.87 11.85
CA ASP A 46 14.09 -12.91 13.25
C ASP A 46 13.98 -11.52 13.89
N LYS A 47 14.52 -10.49 13.24
CA LYS A 47 14.46 -9.10 13.73
C LYS A 47 13.02 -8.57 13.81
N VAL A 48 12.18 -8.93 12.85
CA VAL A 48 10.76 -8.52 12.84
C VAL A 48 9.99 -9.23 13.95
N THR A 49 10.29 -10.51 14.17
CA THR A 49 9.69 -11.32 15.24
C THR A 49 10.08 -10.79 16.62
N ASP A 50 11.35 -10.43 16.81
CA ASP A 50 11.84 -9.81 18.03
C ASP A 50 11.13 -8.48 18.28
N PHE A 51 11.04 -7.63 17.27
CA PHE A 51 10.30 -6.36 17.35
C PHE A 51 8.81 -6.57 17.69
N PHE A 52 8.16 -7.55 17.07
CA PHE A 52 6.76 -7.89 17.38
C PHE A 52 6.59 -8.46 18.79
N THR A 53 7.62 -9.13 19.32
CA THR A 53 7.67 -9.61 20.70
C THR A 53 7.75 -8.44 21.69
N GLU A 54 8.60 -7.45 21.42
CA GLU A 54 8.69 -6.21 22.22
C GLU A 54 7.38 -5.42 22.21
N LEU A 55 6.68 -5.40 21.08
CA LEU A 55 5.37 -4.78 20.93
C LEU A 55 4.24 -5.54 21.65
N GLY A 56 4.49 -6.76 22.11
CA GLY A 56 3.48 -7.60 22.78
C GLY A 56 2.44 -8.18 21.84
N ILE A 57 2.77 -8.34 20.55
CA ILE A 57 1.86 -8.96 19.57
C ILE A 57 1.73 -10.46 19.89
N PRO A 58 0.51 -11.03 19.95
CA PRO A 58 0.34 -12.47 20.11
C PRO A 58 0.91 -13.23 18.90
N ALA A 59 1.60 -14.34 19.13
CA ALA A 59 2.23 -15.17 18.10
C ALA A 59 3.10 -14.35 17.11
N PRO A 60 4.17 -13.69 17.58
CA PRO A 60 4.94 -12.71 16.81
C PRO A 60 5.57 -13.30 15.55
N GLY A 61 6.08 -14.54 15.59
CA GLY A 61 6.66 -15.20 14.42
C GLY A 61 5.63 -15.50 13.33
N PHE A 62 4.44 -15.96 13.71
CA PHE A 62 3.36 -16.19 12.74
C PHE A 62 2.88 -14.89 12.11
N ASN A 63 2.66 -13.85 12.92
CA ASN A 63 2.27 -12.54 12.42
C ASN A 63 3.35 -11.86 11.58
N ALA A 64 4.63 -12.06 11.90
CA ALA A 64 5.74 -11.57 11.08
C ALA A 64 5.74 -12.21 9.69
N VAL A 65 5.61 -13.53 9.59
CA VAL A 65 5.52 -14.23 8.29
C VAL A 65 4.26 -13.82 7.53
N LEU A 66 3.11 -13.76 8.21
CA LEU A 66 1.84 -13.38 7.59
C LEU A 66 1.87 -11.96 7.04
N ALA A 67 2.30 -10.98 7.85
CA ALA A 67 2.39 -9.58 7.42
C ALA A 67 3.39 -9.40 6.27
N SER A 68 4.57 -10.03 6.36
CA SER A 68 5.63 -9.88 5.35
C SER A 68 5.25 -10.53 4.02
N SER A 69 4.64 -11.71 4.06
CA SER A 69 4.13 -12.38 2.85
C SER A 69 2.94 -11.63 2.25
N ALA A 70 2.02 -11.11 3.07
CA ALA A 70 0.92 -10.29 2.60
C ALA A 70 1.41 -9.00 1.94
N GLU A 71 2.37 -8.28 2.55
CA GLU A 71 2.98 -7.08 1.97
C GLU A 71 3.66 -7.38 0.63
N LEU A 72 4.43 -8.47 0.55
CA LEU A 72 5.14 -8.83 -0.69
C LEU A 72 4.18 -9.23 -1.80
N ILE A 73 3.27 -10.17 -1.54
CA ILE A 73 2.37 -10.73 -2.56
C ILE A 73 1.34 -9.69 -2.98
N CYS A 74 0.69 -9.01 -2.02
CA CYS A 74 -0.31 -8.01 -2.34
C CYS A 74 0.32 -6.74 -2.92
N GLY A 75 1.52 -6.36 -2.48
CA GLY A 75 2.32 -5.31 -3.11
C GLY A 75 2.66 -5.62 -4.57
N ALA A 76 3.08 -6.85 -4.87
CA ALA A 76 3.34 -7.31 -6.23
C ALA A 76 2.09 -7.31 -7.11
N LEU A 77 0.96 -7.82 -6.60
CA LEU A 77 -0.32 -7.80 -7.31
C LEU A 77 -0.79 -6.36 -7.57
N LEU A 78 -0.68 -5.49 -6.56
CA LEU A 78 -1.01 -4.07 -6.67
C LEU A 78 -0.13 -3.39 -7.73
N LEU A 79 1.18 -3.65 -7.73
CA LEU A 79 2.13 -3.11 -8.71
C LEU A 79 1.81 -3.58 -10.14
N ALA A 80 1.53 -4.87 -10.31
CA ALA A 80 1.14 -5.45 -11.59
C ALA A 80 -0.22 -4.94 -12.09
N GLY A 81 -1.01 -4.30 -11.21
CA GLY A 81 -2.35 -3.80 -11.53
C GLY A 81 -3.42 -4.89 -11.58
N LEU A 82 -3.08 -6.14 -11.19
CA LEU A 82 -4.00 -7.27 -11.16
C LEU A 82 -4.72 -7.31 -9.80
N LEU A 83 -6.04 -7.50 -9.85
CA LEU A 83 -6.90 -7.64 -8.65
C LEU A 83 -6.62 -6.58 -7.57
N SER A 84 -6.27 -5.35 -7.98
CA SER A 84 -5.86 -4.26 -7.08
C SER A 84 -6.83 -4.02 -5.91
N ARG A 85 -8.13 -4.20 -6.16
CA ARG A 85 -9.18 -4.12 -5.13
C ARG A 85 -9.06 -5.22 -4.06
N LEU A 86 -8.76 -6.46 -4.45
CA LEU A 86 -8.60 -7.57 -3.51
C LEU A 86 -7.24 -7.47 -2.80
N ALA A 87 -6.17 -7.12 -3.52
CA ALA A 87 -4.85 -6.92 -2.93
C ALA A 87 -4.80 -5.77 -1.92
N ALA A 88 -5.64 -4.75 -2.08
CA ALA A 88 -5.76 -3.67 -1.11
C ALA A 88 -6.32 -4.12 0.24
N ILE A 89 -7.18 -5.15 0.29
CA ILE A 89 -7.82 -5.59 1.54
C ILE A 89 -6.77 -6.09 2.56
N PRO A 90 -5.89 -7.06 2.23
CA PRO A 90 -4.82 -7.47 3.14
C PRO A 90 -3.87 -6.33 3.51
N LEU A 91 -3.52 -5.45 2.56
CA LEU A 91 -2.63 -4.31 2.83
C LEU A 91 -3.25 -3.34 3.84
N ILE A 92 -4.54 -3.05 3.74
CA ILE A 92 -5.27 -2.21 4.69
C ILE A 92 -5.24 -2.85 6.08
N VAL A 93 -5.50 -4.15 6.18
CA VAL A 93 -5.46 -4.88 7.46
C VAL A 93 -4.07 -4.82 8.07
N VAL A 94 -3.01 -5.12 7.30
CA VAL A 94 -1.63 -5.09 7.80
C VAL A 94 -1.25 -3.69 8.28
N MET A 95 -1.58 -2.63 7.53
CA MET A 95 -1.32 -1.26 7.94
C MET A 95 -2.14 -0.82 9.15
N THR A 96 -3.39 -1.29 9.27
CA THR A 96 -4.23 -1.00 10.44
C THR A 96 -3.63 -1.62 11.70
N VAL A 97 -3.23 -2.90 11.66
CA VAL A 97 -2.56 -3.58 12.76
C VAL A 97 -1.22 -2.91 13.07
N ALA A 98 -0.46 -2.54 12.05
CA ALA A 98 0.81 -1.85 12.22
C ALA A 98 0.64 -0.52 12.95
N VAL A 99 -0.33 0.32 12.57
CA VAL A 99 -0.59 1.60 13.23
C VAL A 99 -1.11 1.42 14.66
N LEU A 100 -1.96 0.43 14.91
CA LEU A 100 -2.48 0.16 16.26
C LEU A 100 -1.42 -0.38 17.21
N THR A 101 -0.44 -1.11 16.68
CA THR A 101 0.58 -1.78 17.49
C THR A 101 1.84 -0.91 17.63
N ALA A 102 2.21 -0.18 16.59
CA ALA A 102 3.25 0.84 16.67
C ALA A 102 2.74 1.97 17.58
N LYS A 103 3.06 1.88 18.87
CA LYS A 103 2.82 2.95 19.84
C LYS A 103 3.42 4.25 19.29
N LEU A 104 2.62 5.31 19.24
CA LEU A 104 3.09 6.68 19.03
C LEU A 104 4.03 7.11 20.17
#